data_AF-A0A937L988-F1
#
_entry.id   AF-A0A937L988-F1
#
_cell.length_a   1.000
_cell.length_b   1.000
_cell.length_c   1.000
_cell.angle_alpha   90.00
_cell.angle_beta   90.00
_cell.angle_gamma   90.00
#
_symmetry.space_group_name_H-M   'P 1'
#
loop_
_entity.id
_entity.type
_entity.pdbx_description
1 polymer ?
#
loop_
_entity_poly.entity_id
_entity_poly.type
_entity_poly.pdbx_seq_one_letter_code
_entity_poly.pdbx_strand_id
1 'polypeptide(L)'
;MPLGFQSILLLTILLAIGLVFFLRAASKDRTTVVDITSPQAPLAVLEGISSWLEQRGWNRDGGDAERQVLRFQGQVASSQPLAVLLSVLGSIGSACFGLVLQHLAPQLAWWSLLPLIGLG
;
A
#
# COMPACT_ATOMS: atom_id res chain seq x y z
N MET A 1 -7.79 -33.27 -19.51
CA MET A 1 -7.82 -32.53 -18.23
C MET A 1 -9.28 -32.28 -17.87
N PRO A 2 -9.74 -32.48 -16.62
CA PRO A 2 -11.13 -32.25 -16.26
C PRO A 2 -11.50 -30.77 -16.49
N LEU A 3 -12.63 -30.51 -17.15
CA LEU A 3 -13.05 -29.15 -17.56
C LEU A 3 -13.07 -28.13 -16.41
N GLY A 4 -13.38 -28.55 -15.17
CA GLY A 4 -13.44 -27.65 -14.01
C GLY A 4 -12.09 -27.02 -13.62
N PHE A 5 -10.97 -27.60 -14.03
CA PHE A 5 -9.65 -27.14 -13.61
C PHE A 5 -9.19 -25.87 -14.33
N GLN A 6 -9.62 -25.68 -15.59
CA GLN A 6 -9.32 -24.47 -16.36
C GLN A 6 -10.03 -23.24 -15.76
N SER A 7 -11.26 -23.41 -15.31
CA SER A 7 -12.01 -22.35 -14.62
C SER A 7 -11.40 -21.98 -13.28
N ILE A 8 -10.94 -22.97 -12.49
CA ILE A 8 -10.26 -22.73 -11.22
C ILE A 8 -8.94 -21.99 -11.44
N LEU A 9 -8.12 -22.41 -12.41
CA LEU A 9 -6.87 -21.72 -12.74
C LEU A 9 -7.13 -20.28 -13.18
N LEU A 10 -8.06 -20.07 -14.11
CA LEU A 10 -8.38 -18.73 -14.62
C LEU A 10 -8.88 -17.82 -13.48
N LEU A 11 -9.77 -18.32 -12.63
CA LEU A 11 -10.28 -17.58 -11.47
C LEU A 11 -9.16 -17.27 -10.47
N THR A 12 -8.26 -18.22 -10.20
CA THR A 12 -7.14 -18.04 -9.27
C THR A 12 -6.16 -16.98 -9.79
N ILE A 13 -5.89 -16.95 -11.09
CA ILE A 13 -5.06 -15.90 -11.71
C ILE A 13 -5.74 -14.54 -11.58
N LEU A 14 -7.03 -14.43 -11.93
CA LEU A 14 -7.77 -13.17 -11.79
C LEU A 14 -7.77 -12.67 -10.34
N LEU A 15 -7.96 -13.57 -9.38
CA LEU A 15 -7.93 -13.25 -7.96
C LEU A 15 -6.54 -12.81 -7.50
N ALA A 16 -5.48 -13.50 -7.95
CA ALA A 16 -4.09 -13.15 -7.63
C ALA A 16 -3.73 -11.75 -8.18
N ILE A 17 -4.13 -11.45 -9.42
CA ILE A 17 -3.98 -10.12 -10.01
C ILE A 17 -4.73 -9.09 -9.16
N GLY A 18 -6.01 -9.35 -8.83
CA GLY A 18 -6.83 -8.47 -7.99
C GLY A 18 -6.21 -8.21 -6.62
N LEU A 19 -5.63 -9.23 -5.99
CA LEU A 19 -4.95 -9.12 -4.70
C LEU A 19 -3.72 -8.21 -4.77
N VAL A 20 -2.88 -8.34 -5.80
CA VAL A 20 -1.71 -7.45 -6.01
C VAL A 20 -2.14 -6.00 -6.16
N PHE A 21 -3.17 -5.74 -6.97
CA PHE A 21 -3.70 -4.38 -7.14
C PHE A 21 -4.31 -3.84 -5.85
N PHE A 22 -5.02 -4.67 -5.09
CA PHE A 22 -5.60 -4.30 -3.81
C PHE A 22 -4.53 -3.92 -2.78
N LEU A 23 -3.50 -4.75 -2.59
CA LEU A 23 -2.39 -4.48 -1.68
C LEU A 23 -1.66 -3.19 -2.07
N ARG A 24 -1.39 -3.00 -3.36
CA ARG A 24 -0.73 -1.79 -3.88
C ARG A 24 -1.57 -0.53 -3.65
N ALA A 25 -2.88 -0.61 -3.88
CA ALA A 25 -3.79 0.50 -3.68
C ALA A 25 -3.95 0.84 -2.18
N ALA A 26 -4.01 -0.18 -1.32
CA ALA A 26 -4.14 -0.01 0.12
C ALA A 26 -2.88 0.59 0.76
N SER A 27 -1.70 0.29 0.23
CA SER A 27 -0.41 0.81 0.72
C SER A 27 0.00 2.14 0.07
N LYS A 28 -0.78 2.69 -0.86
CA LYS A 28 -0.39 3.89 -1.59
C LYS A 28 -0.43 5.13 -0.69
N ASP A 29 0.71 5.82 -0.59
CA ASP A 29 0.80 7.10 0.10
C ASP A 29 -0.14 8.13 -0.51
N ARG A 30 -0.85 8.87 0.38
CA ARG A 30 -1.74 9.96 -0.02
C ARG A 30 -1.03 11.29 0.22
N THR A 31 -0.58 11.93 -0.85
CA THR A 31 -0.17 13.33 -0.83
C THR A 31 -1.39 14.20 -1.14
N THR A 32 -1.63 15.24 -0.35
CA THR A 32 -2.71 16.20 -0.57
C THR A 32 -2.12 17.59 -0.73
N VAL A 33 -2.46 18.26 -1.82
CA VAL A 33 -2.12 19.67 -2.06
C VAL A 33 -3.37 20.48 -1.76
N VAL A 34 -3.24 21.52 -0.94
CA VAL A 34 -4.33 22.41 -0.57
C VAL A 34 -3.90 23.83 -0.92
N ASP A 35 -4.64 24.46 -1.83
CA ASP A 35 -4.47 25.87 -2.14
C ASP A 35 -5.21 26.71 -1.10
N ILE A 36 -4.52 27.70 -0.54
CA ILE A 36 -5.03 28.49 0.56
C ILE A 36 -5.14 29.94 0.12
N THR A 37 -6.38 30.43 0.11
CA THR A 37 -6.70 31.83 -0.17
C THR A 37 -7.08 32.51 1.13
N SER A 38 -6.34 33.56 1.52
CA SER A 38 -6.61 34.31 2.75
C SER A 38 -6.48 35.82 2.49
N PRO A 39 -7.31 36.66 3.14
CA PRO A 39 -7.20 38.11 3.08
C PRO A 39 -6.02 38.67 3.90
N GLN A 40 -5.34 37.84 4.69
CA GLN A 40 -4.22 38.25 5.53
C GLN A 40 -2.88 38.21 4.76
N ALA A 41 -1.87 38.91 5.30
CA ALA A 41 -0.54 38.91 4.70
C ALA A 41 0.03 37.48 4.58
N PRO A 42 0.65 37.11 3.44
CA PRO A 42 1.09 35.73 3.16
C PRO A 42 1.99 35.13 4.26
N LEU A 43 2.88 35.94 4.84
CA LEU A 43 3.79 35.53 5.90
C LEU A 43 3.05 35.17 7.20
N ALA A 44 2.02 35.94 7.57
CA ALA A 44 1.23 35.69 8.78
C ALA A 44 0.39 34.42 8.65
N VAL A 45 -0.17 34.18 7.46
CA VAL A 45 -0.94 32.97 7.15
C VAL A 45 -0.02 31.74 7.17
N LEU A 46 1.16 31.86 6.57
CA LEU A 46 2.17 30.81 6.57
C LEU A 46 2.57 30.43 8.00
N GLU A 47 2.88 31.40 8.85
CA GLU A 47 3.27 31.16 10.24
C GLU A 47 2.15 30.50 11.05
N GLY A 48 0.91 30.95 10.87
CA GLY A 48 -0.27 30.36 11.49
C GLY A 48 -0.51 28.91 11.09
N ILE A 49 -0.40 28.58 9.80
CA ILE A 49 -0.59 27.21 9.29
C ILE A 49 0.57 26.32 9.74
N SER A 50 1.79 26.82 9.66
CA SER A 50 2.98 26.04 10.01
C SER A 50 2.94 25.67 11.49
N SER A 51 2.64 26.62 12.37
CA SER A 51 2.50 26.37 13.81
C SER A 51 1.35 25.40 14.13
N TRP A 52 0.20 25.54 13.45
CA TRP A 52 -0.94 24.64 13.60
C TRP A 52 -0.64 23.20 13.13
N LEU A 53 0.16 23.04 12.07
CA LEU A 53 0.61 21.75 11.54
C LEU A 53 1.65 21.10 12.47
N GLU A 54 2.63 21.87 12.94
CA GLU A 54 3.65 21.42 13.89
C GLU A 54 3.04 20.94 15.21
N GLN A 55 2.03 21.64 15.73
CA GLN A 55 1.29 21.21 16.93
C GLN A 55 0.57 19.87 16.74
N ARG A 56 0.25 19.49 15.49
CA ARG A 56 -0.35 18.20 15.13
C ARG A 56 0.67 17.11 14.77
N GLY A 57 1.96 17.37 14.98
CA GLY A 57 3.03 16.41 14.71
C GLY A 57 3.44 16.33 13.23
N TRP A 58 3.09 17.33 12.42
CA TRP A 58 3.64 17.48 11.07
C TRP A 58 5.00 18.16 11.15
N ASN A 59 5.99 17.64 10.43
CA ASN A 59 7.31 18.25 10.31
C ASN A 59 7.44 18.98 8.98
N ARG A 60 8.20 20.09 8.96
CA ARG A 60 8.53 20.80 7.71
C ARG A 60 9.58 20.00 6.95
N ASP A 61 9.25 19.60 5.73
CA ASP A 61 10.13 18.84 4.83
C ASP A 61 10.50 19.68 3.61
N GLY A 62 10.89 20.94 3.88
CA GLY A 62 11.28 21.90 2.86
C GLY A 62 10.12 22.46 2.02
N GLY A 63 10.46 22.99 0.86
CA GLY A 63 9.54 23.65 -0.04
C GLY A 63 10.26 24.19 -1.27
N ASP A 64 9.49 24.54 -2.29
CA ASP A 64 9.97 25.17 -3.50
C ASP A 64 9.56 26.66 -3.47
N ALA A 65 10.55 27.53 -3.33
CA ALA A 65 10.35 28.97 -3.27
C ALA A 65 9.96 29.57 -4.62
N GLU A 66 10.41 29.01 -5.75
CA GLU A 66 9.99 29.46 -7.08
C GLU A 66 8.53 29.10 -7.34
N ARG A 67 8.11 27.92 -6.90
CA ARG A 67 6.71 27.45 -7.04
C ARG A 67 5.79 27.91 -5.93
N GLN A 68 6.32 28.60 -4.91
CA GLN A 68 5.57 29.02 -3.71
C GLN A 68 4.86 27.86 -2.99
N VAL A 69 5.49 26.68 -2.94
CA VAL A 69 4.95 25.49 -2.29
C VAL A 69 5.79 25.16 -1.07
N LEU A 70 5.15 24.94 0.08
CA LEU A 70 5.80 24.32 1.24
C LEU A 70 5.30 22.88 1.40
N ARG A 71 6.24 21.99 1.71
CA ARG A 71 5.99 20.57 1.96
C ARG A 71 6.04 20.30 3.45
N PHE A 72 4.96 19.73 3.96
CA PHE A 72 4.88 19.22 5.31
C PHE A 72 4.74 17.70 5.24
N GLN A 73 5.53 16.99 6.05
CA GLN A 73 5.42 15.55 6.21
C GLN A 73 5.03 15.24 7.65
N GLY A 74 3.85 14.64 7.81
CA GLY A 74 3.43 14.02 9.05
C GLY A 74 3.56 12.51 8.89
N GLN A 75 4.17 11.84 9.87
CA GLN A 75 4.00 10.39 9.97
C GLN A 75 2.59 10.14 10.49
N VAL A 76 1.65 9.90 9.57
CA VAL A 76 0.36 9.32 9.96
C VAL A 76 0.67 7.92 10.44
N ALA A 77 0.40 7.64 11.71
CA ALA A 77 0.69 6.34 12.31
C ALA A 77 0.17 5.25 11.38
N SER A 78 1.10 4.45 10.83
CA SER A 78 0.73 3.28 10.03
C SER A 78 -0.20 2.45 10.88
N SER A 79 -1.40 2.16 10.36
CA SER A 79 -2.37 1.39 11.12
C SER A 79 -1.86 -0.05 11.19
N GLN A 80 -1.24 -0.38 12.32
CA GLN A 80 -0.86 -1.75 12.69
C GLN A 80 -1.93 -2.79 12.34
N PRO A 81 -3.24 -2.60 12.62
CA PRO A 81 -4.25 -3.59 12.23
C PRO A 81 -4.39 -3.76 10.71
N LEU A 82 -4.21 -2.70 9.92
CA LEU A 82 -4.23 -2.78 8.47
C LEU A 82 -3.02 -3.55 7.95
N ALA A 83 -1.83 -3.30 8.50
CA ALA A 83 -0.63 -4.04 8.12
C ALA A 83 -0.81 -5.55 8.36
N VAL A 84 -1.32 -5.95 9.54
CA VAL A 84 -1.62 -7.36 9.84
C VAL A 84 -2.65 -7.93 8.87
N LEU A 85 -3.75 -7.21 8.61
CA LEU A 85 -4.79 -7.65 7.66
C LEU A 85 -4.21 -7.89 6.26
N LEU A 86 -3.41 -6.96 5.75
CA LEU A 86 -2.80 -7.06 4.42
C LEU A 86 -1.81 -8.22 4.35
N SER A 87 -1.02 -8.45 5.40
CA SER A 87 -0.11 -9.61 5.49
C SER A 87 -0.87 -10.94 5.49
N VAL A 88 -1.95 -11.05 6.26
CA VAL A 88 -2.80 -12.26 6.31
C VAL A 88 -3.42 -12.52 4.93
N LEU A 89 -3.99 -11.49 4.30
CA LEU A 89 -4.64 -11.63 3.00
C LEU A 89 -3.63 -12.00 1.90
N GLY A 90 -2.45 -11.38 1.90
CA GLY A 90 -1.35 -11.71 0.99
C GLY A 90 -0.85 -13.14 1.17
N SER A 91 -0.72 -13.61 2.41
CA SER A 91 -0.26 -14.96 2.74
C SER A 91 -1.27 -16.02 2.30
N ILE A 92 -2.55 -15.84 2.63
CA ILE A 92 -3.62 -16.76 2.24
C ILE A 92 -3.77 -16.80 0.72
N GLY A 93 -3.76 -15.65 0.05
CA GLY A 93 -3.85 -15.59 -1.41
C GLY A 93 -2.68 -16.28 -2.10
N SER A 94 -1.46 -16.08 -1.60
CA SER A 94 -0.26 -16.74 -2.12
C SER A 94 -0.28 -18.25 -1.87
N ALA A 95 -0.74 -18.70 -0.69
CA ALA A 95 -0.89 -20.11 -0.38
C ALA A 95 -1.91 -20.79 -1.31
N CYS A 96 -3.08 -20.19 -1.50
CA CYS A 96 -4.10 -20.70 -2.43
C CYS A 96 -3.56 -20.78 -3.87
N PHE A 97 -2.85 -19.75 -4.34
CA PHE A 97 -2.23 -19.76 -5.66
C PHE A 97 -1.17 -20.87 -5.79
N GLY A 98 -0.33 -21.04 -4.77
CA GLY A 98 0.68 -22.10 -4.71
C GLY A 98 0.08 -23.51 -4.78
N LEU A 99 -1.05 -23.75 -4.10
CA LEU A 99 -1.75 -25.04 -4.12
C LEU A 99 -2.31 -25.36 -5.52
N VAL A 100 -2.87 -24.37 -6.21
CA VAL A 100 -3.37 -24.54 -7.58
C VAL A 100 -2.20 -24.84 -8.54
N LEU A 101 -1.07 -24.14 -8.40
CA LEU A 101 0.13 -24.43 -9.19
C LEU A 101 0.70 -25.82 -8.92
N GLN A 102 0.72 -26.28 -7.67
CA GLN A 102 1.18 -27.62 -7.30
C GLN A 102 0.34 -28.72 -7.95
N HIS A 103 -0.98 -28.49 -8.07
CA HIS A 103 -1.88 -29.40 -8.79
C HIS A 103 -1.63 -29.40 -10.31
N LEU A 104 -1.20 -28.28 -10.89
CA LEU A 104 -0.90 -28.18 -12.33
C LEU A 104 0.43 -28.83 -12.71
N ALA A 105 1.44 -28.65 -11.87
CA ALA A 105 2.81 -29.04 -12.15
C ALA A 105 3.43 -29.67 -10.88
N PRO A 106 3.18 -30.96 -10.61
CA PRO A 106 3.74 -31.64 -9.44
C PRO A 106 5.27 -31.71 -9.45
N GLN A 107 5.90 -31.55 -10.62
CA GLN A 107 7.36 -31.47 -10.79
C GLN A 107 7.95 -30.16 -10.26
N LEU A 108 7.10 -29.15 -10.12
CA LEU A 108 7.40 -27.83 -9.61
C LEU A 108 6.81 -27.70 -8.20
N ALA A 109 6.87 -28.76 -7.39
CA ALA A 109 6.41 -28.75 -5.99
C ALA A 109 7.49 -28.23 -5.02
N TRP A 110 8.77 -28.28 -5.42
CA TRP A 110 9.87 -27.90 -4.54
C TRP A 110 10.04 -26.37 -4.41
N TRP A 111 9.74 -25.61 -5.47
CA TRP A 111 9.82 -24.13 -5.47
C TRP A 111 8.71 -23.44 -4.66
N SER A 112 7.56 -24.10 -4.46
CA SER A 112 6.34 -23.54 -3.85
C SER A 112 6.34 -23.71 -2.33
N LEU A 113 7.25 -24.53 -1.81
CA LEU A 113 7.51 -24.70 -0.37
C LEU A 113 8.54 -23.68 0.17
N LEU A 114 9.32 -23.04 -0.70
CA LEU A 114 10.29 -22.00 -0.30
C LEU A 114 9.68 -20.84 0.52
N PRO A 115 8.50 -20.27 0.17
CA PRO A 115 7.90 -19.23 1.00
C PRO A 115 7.39 -19.72 2.37
N LEU A 116 7.21 -21.03 2.56
CA LEU A 116 6.82 -21.62 3.85
C LEU A 116 8.02 -21.83 4.79
N ILE A 117 9.23 -21.98 4.22
CA ILE A 117 10.48 -22.17 4.97
C ILE A 117 11.06 -20.83 5.45
N GLY A 118 10.81 -19.72 4.72
CA GLY A 118 11.29 -18.39 5.10
C GLY A 118 10.58 -17.72 6.28
N LEU A 119 9.60 -18.39 6.89
CA LEU A 119 8.86 -17.94 8.08
C LEU A 119 9.21 -18.73 9.36
N GLY A 120 10.22 -19.61 9.30
CA GLY A 120 10.75 -20.39 10.44
C GLY A 120 12.02 -19.79 11.03
#